data_AF-Q2FZC2-F1
#
_entry.id   AF-Q2FZC2-F1
#
_cell.length_a   1.000
_cell.length_b   1.000
_cell.length_c   1.000
_cell.angle_alpha   90.00
_cell.angle_beta   90.00
_cell.angle_gamma   90.00
#
_symmetry.space_group_name_H-M   'P 1'
#
loop_
_entity.id
_entity.type
_entity.pdbx_description
1 polymer ?
#
loop_
_entity_poly.entity_id
_entity_poly.type
_entity_poly.pdbx_seq_one_letter_code
_entity_poly.pdbx_strand_id
1 'polypeptide(L)'
;MKKNFIGKSILSIAAISLTVSTFAGESHAQTKNVEAAKKYDQYQTNFKKQVNKKVVDAQKAVNFFKRTRTVATHRKAQRAVNLIHFQHSYEKKKLQRQIDLVLKYNTLK
;
A
#
# COMPACT_ATOMS: atom_id res chain seq x y z
N MET A 1 2.84 -19.50 -32.58
CA MET A 1 1.97 -19.33 -31.39
C MET A 1 2.65 -18.31 -30.47
N LYS A 2 2.54 -16.99 -30.65
CA LYS A 2 1.52 -16.00 -30.21
C LYS A 2 1.16 -16.05 -28.70
N LYS A 3 1.39 -14.89 -28.04
CA LYS A 3 0.75 -14.28 -26.85
C LYS A 3 1.40 -14.63 -25.48
N ASN A 4 1.90 -13.70 -24.64
CA ASN A 4 1.45 -12.34 -24.32
C ASN A 4 2.57 -11.43 -23.75
N PHE A 5 2.73 -10.26 -24.38
CA PHE A 5 3.44 -9.08 -23.90
C PHE A 5 2.41 -8.15 -23.21
N ILE A 6 2.34 -8.16 -21.88
CA ILE A 6 1.57 -7.20 -21.04
C ILE A 6 2.33 -7.18 -19.71
N GLY A 7 3.13 -6.17 -19.37
CA GLY A 7 2.75 -4.77 -19.30
C GLY A 7 2.42 -4.45 -17.85
N LYS A 8 3.25 -3.63 -17.20
CA LYS A 8 2.88 -2.54 -16.25
C LYS A 8 4.03 -2.22 -15.27
N SER A 9 4.69 -1.11 -15.61
CA SER A 9 5.09 -0.03 -14.69
C SER A 9 6.04 -0.36 -13.54
N ILE A 10 7.35 -0.20 -13.79
CA ILE A 10 8.27 0.29 -12.76
C ILE A 10 8.63 1.72 -13.17
N LEU A 11 8.08 2.65 -12.41
CA LEU A 11 8.24 4.09 -12.52
C LEU A 11 9.72 4.45 -12.28
N SER A 12 10.44 4.85 -13.33
CA SER A 12 11.80 5.39 -13.24
C SER A 12 11.75 6.81 -12.65
N ILE A 13 12.31 6.97 -11.45
CA ILE A 13 12.56 8.28 -10.86
C ILE A 13 13.74 8.88 -11.61
N ALA A 14 13.48 9.82 -12.52
CA ALA A 14 14.51 10.63 -13.16
C ALA A 14 15.08 11.61 -12.12
N ALA A 15 16.35 11.45 -11.76
CA ALA A 15 17.08 12.46 -11.00
C ALA A 15 17.38 13.66 -11.92
N ILE A 16 16.74 14.80 -11.65
CA ILE A 16 17.02 16.06 -12.33
C ILE A 16 18.10 16.79 -11.53
N SER A 17 19.37 16.68 -11.96
CA SER A 17 20.43 17.63 -11.60
C SER A 17 20.31 18.84 -12.52
N LEU A 18 19.87 19.99 -12.00
CA LEU A 18 19.92 21.26 -12.73
C LEU A 18 20.98 22.17 -12.11
N THR A 19 22.06 22.37 -12.87
CA THR A 19 23.07 23.40 -12.66
C THR A 19 22.47 24.77 -13.01
N VAL A 20 22.66 25.75 -12.12
CA VAL A 20 22.07 27.10 -12.12
C VAL A 20 22.81 28.04 -13.10
N SER A 21 22.09 28.76 -13.96
CA SER A 21 22.51 30.02 -14.61
C SER A 21 21.31 30.75 -15.26
N THR A 22 20.97 31.94 -14.74
CA THR A 22 20.16 33.08 -15.29
C THR A 22 18.92 33.55 -14.49
N PHE A 23 19.08 33.79 -13.19
CA PHE A 23 18.63 34.91 -12.31
C PHE A 23 17.28 35.66 -12.47
N ALA A 24 16.46 35.45 -13.49
CA ALA A 24 15.09 36.02 -13.57
C ALA A 24 14.02 34.95 -13.84
N GLY A 25 14.28 33.97 -14.73
CA GLY A 25 13.41 32.81 -14.93
C GLY A 25 13.63 31.70 -13.89
N GLU A 26 14.79 31.68 -13.25
CA GLU A 26 15.17 30.65 -12.28
C GLU A 26 14.37 30.72 -10.99
N SER A 27 13.93 31.91 -10.55
CA SER A 27 13.12 32.05 -9.33
C SER A 27 11.77 31.32 -9.47
N HIS A 28 11.12 31.42 -10.63
CA HIS A 28 9.84 30.78 -10.91
C HIS A 28 9.99 29.29 -11.19
N ALA A 29 11.08 28.85 -11.82
CA ALA A 29 11.37 27.43 -12.02
C ALA A 29 11.78 26.73 -10.71
N GLN A 30 12.62 27.35 -9.88
CA GLN A 30 12.99 26.84 -8.57
C GLN A 30 11.77 26.76 -7.64
N THR A 31 10.91 27.77 -7.60
CA THR A 31 9.68 27.71 -6.79
C THR A 31 8.73 26.61 -7.26
N LYS A 32 8.54 26.43 -8.58
CA LYS A 32 7.76 25.30 -9.13
C LYS A 32 8.38 23.93 -8.79
N ASN A 33 9.71 23.80 -8.83
CA ASN A 33 10.40 22.57 -8.46
C ASN A 33 10.25 22.27 -6.95
N VAL A 34 10.38 23.28 -6.09
CA VAL A 34 10.15 23.16 -4.64
C VAL A 34 8.70 22.79 -4.33
N GLU A 35 7.72 23.39 -5.04
CA GLU A 35 6.30 23.06 -4.88
C GLU A 35 6.00 21.63 -5.36
N ALA A 36 6.58 21.20 -6.48
CA ALA A 36 6.47 19.84 -6.99
C ALA A 36 7.07 18.82 -6.01
N ALA A 37 8.25 19.10 -5.43
CA ALA A 37 8.87 18.26 -4.42
C ALA A 37 7.98 18.14 -3.17
N LYS A 38 7.44 19.27 -2.66
CA LYS A 38 6.49 19.27 -1.54
C LYS A 38 5.23 18.45 -1.82
N LYS A 39 4.65 18.56 -3.03
CA LYS A 39 3.49 17.76 -3.46
C LYS A 39 3.82 16.27 -3.51
N TYR A 40 5.00 15.92 -4.01
CA TYR A 40 5.47 14.53 -4.03
C TYR A 40 5.68 13.97 -2.62
N ASP A 41 6.31 14.72 -1.72
CA ASP A 41 6.52 14.32 -0.32
C ASP A 41 5.19 14.15 0.43
N GLN A 42 4.23 15.06 0.18
CA GLN A 42 2.88 14.96 0.72
C GLN A 42 2.15 13.72 0.19
N TYR A 43 2.23 13.45 -1.11
CA TYR A 43 1.70 12.25 -1.72
C TYR A 43 2.28 10.99 -1.09
N GLN A 44 3.61 10.92 -0.92
CA GLN A 44 4.29 9.77 -0.32
C GLN A 44 3.89 9.58 1.14
N THR A 45 3.78 10.66 1.90
CA THR A 45 3.31 10.63 3.29
C THR A 45 1.88 10.12 3.39
N ASN A 46 0.98 10.60 2.53
CA ASN A 46 -0.41 10.15 2.46
C ASN A 46 -0.51 8.69 2.02
N PHE A 47 0.32 8.26 1.08
CA PHE A 47 0.40 6.86 0.65
C PHE A 47 0.83 5.95 1.80
N LYS A 48 1.92 6.30 2.51
CA LYS A 48 2.37 5.57 3.71
C LYS A 48 1.28 5.49 4.78
N LYS A 49 0.57 6.60 5.05
CA LYS A 49 -0.57 6.63 5.99
C LYS A 49 -1.69 5.68 5.56
N GLN A 50 -2.06 5.68 4.28
CA GLN A 50 -3.10 4.80 3.75
C GLN A 50 -2.70 3.32 3.84
N VAL A 51 -1.47 2.99 3.46
CA VAL A 51 -0.93 1.63 3.52
C VAL A 51 -0.89 1.11 4.96
N ASN A 52 -0.44 1.93 5.91
CA ASN A 52 -0.46 1.60 7.35
C ASN A 52 -1.89 1.40 7.87
N LYS A 53 -2.85 2.24 7.44
CA LYS A 53 -4.26 2.11 7.82
C LYS A 53 -4.84 0.75 7.38
N LYS A 54 -4.49 0.25 6.19
CA LYS A 54 -4.92 -1.08 5.73
C LYS A 54 -4.42 -2.21 6.62
N VAL A 55 -3.20 -2.11 7.15
CA VAL A 55 -2.67 -3.09 8.12
C VAL A 55 -3.49 -3.07 9.42
N VAL A 56 -3.79 -1.89 9.95
CA VAL A 56 -4.60 -1.74 11.17
C VAL A 56 -6.02 -2.27 10.98
N ASP A 57 -6.67 -1.93 9.85
CA ASP A 57 -8.02 -2.39 9.53
C ASP A 57 -8.05 -3.93 9.39
N ALA A 58 -7.04 -4.53 8.76
CA ALA A 58 -6.90 -5.98 8.66
C ALA A 58 -6.67 -6.65 10.01
N GLN A 59 -5.83 -6.09 10.87
CA GLN A 59 -5.62 -6.60 12.23
C GLN A 59 -6.91 -6.61 13.06
N LYS A 60 -7.73 -5.54 12.95
CA LYS A 60 -9.05 -5.48 13.60
C LYS A 60 -9.99 -6.55 13.05
N ALA A 61 -10.07 -6.71 11.72
CA ALA A 61 -10.94 -7.70 11.09
C ALA A 61 -10.54 -9.15 11.43
N VAL A 62 -9.24 -9.46 11.44
CA VAL A 62 -8.73 -10.79 11.83
C VAL A 62 -9.01 -11.06 13.32
N ASN A 63 -8.82 -10.08 14.20
CA ASN A 63 -9.15 -10.23 15.62
C ASN A 63 -10.66 -10.47 15.83
N PHE A 64 -11.52 -9.78 15.09
CA PHE A 64 -12.96 -10.02 15.14
C PHE A 64 -13.33 -11.42 14.62
N PHE A 65 -12.73 -11.85 13.51
CA PHE A 65 -12.91 -13.21 12.97
C PHE A 65 -12.52 -14.30 13.98
N LYS A 66 -11.38 -14.16 14.65
CA LYS A 66 -10.93 -15.11 15.69
C LYS A 66 -11.93 -15.26 16.84
N ARG A 67 -12.65 -14.19 17.19
CA ARG A 67 -13.64 -14.18 18.27
C ARG A 67 -14.97 -14.78 17.82
N THR A 68 -15.49 -14.35 16.66
CA THR A 68 -16.85 -14.69 16.22
C THR A 68 -16.94 -15.97 15.39
N ARG A 69 -15.94 -16.24 14.53
CA ARG A 69 -15.80 -17.47 13.71
C ARG A 69 -17.03 -17.79 12.85
N THR A 70 -17.44 -16.82 12.04
CA THR A 70 -18.53 -16.97 11.06
C THR A 70 -18.02 -16.79 9.64
N VAL A 71 -18.76 -17.30 8.65
CA VAL A 71 -18.43 -17.10 7.22
C VAL A 71 -18.35 -15.59 6.88
N ALA A 72 -19.27 -14.80 7.43
CA ALA A 72 -19.30 -13.35 7.20
C ALA A 72 -18.05 -12.64 7.75
N THR A 73 -17.57 -13.05 8.93
CA THR A 73 -16.36 -12.47 9.53
C THR A 73 -15.09 -12.95 8.85
N HIS A 74 -15.04 -14.20 8.39
CA HIS A 74 -13.96 -14.71 7.54
C HIS A 74 -13.80 -13.89 6.26
N ARG A 75 -14.89 -13.69 5.50
CA ARG A 75 -14.85 -12.92 4.24
C ARG A 75 -14.34 -11.50 4.44
N LYS A 76 -14.77 -10.83 5.53
CA LYS A 76 -14.29 -9.49 5.89
C LYS A 76 -12.80 -9.49 6.22
N ALA A 77 -12.33 -10.44 7.02
CA ALA A 77 -10.92 -10.57 7.37
C ALA A 77 -10.05 -10.86 6.14
N GLN A 78 -10.45 -11.80 5.30
CA GLN A 78 -9.71 -12.16 4.09
C GLN A 78 -9.62 -10.99 3.11
N ARG A 79 -10.73 -10.26 2.89
CA ARG A 79 -10.72 -9.05 2.06
C ARG A 79 -9.77 -7.99 2.62
N ALA A 80 -9.76 -7.78 3.93
CA ALA A 80 -8.88 -6.79 4.55
C ALA A 80 -7.38 -7.17 4.41
N VAL A 81 -7.03 -8.45 4.60
CA VAL A 81 -5.65 -8.95 4.39
C VAL A 81 -5.22 -8.83 2.93
N ASN A 82 -6.11 -9.09 1.98
CA ASN A 82 -5.81 -8.96 0.56
C ASN A 82 -5.48 -7.52 0.15
N LEU A 83 -6.05 -6.53 0.84
CA LEU A 83 -5.81 -5.10 0.61
C LEU A 83 -4.50 -4.57 1.23
N ILE A 84 -3.78 -5.39 2.01
CA ILE A 84 -2.47 -5.00 2.54
C ILE A 84 -1.46 -4.92 1.39
N HIS A 85 -0.82 -3.75 1.29
CA HIS A 85 0.22 -3.47 0.32
C HIS A 85 1.46 -4.35 0.53
N PHE A 86 2.19 -4.64 -0.54
CA PHE A 86 3.35 -5.54 -0.49
C PHE A 86 4.46 -5.07 0.45
N GLN A 87 4.55 -3.76 0.72
CA GLN A 87 5.48 -3.19 1.71
C GLN A 87 5.32 -3.78 3.11
N HIS A 88 4.13 -4.28 3.46
CA HIS A 88 3.87 -4.99 4.73
C HIS A 88 3.65 -6.48 4.51
N SER A 89 4.42 -7.10 3.60
CA SER A 89 4.34 -8.54 3.29
C SER A 89 4.46 -9.42 4.54
N TYR A 90 5.32 -9.04 5.49
CA TYR A 90 5.46 -9.77 6.77
C TYR A 90 4.15 -9.78 7.57
N GLU A 91 3.56 -8.61 7.82
CA GLU A 91 2.27 -8.51 8.53
C GLU A 91 1.14 -9.21 7.76
N LYS A 92 1.13 -9.10 6.43
CA LYS A 92 0.17 -9.81 5.57
C LYS A 92 0.26 -11.33 5.78
N LYS A 93 1.46 -11.90 5.75
CA LYS A 93 1.69 -13.34 5.98
C LYS A 93 1.29 -13.75 7.41
N LYS A 94 1.64 -12.95 8.41
CA LYS A 94 1.29 -13.18 9.82
C LYS A 94 -0.22 -13.19 10.05
N LEU A 95 -0.94 -12.25 9.45
CA LEU A 95 -2.41 -12.17 9.51
C LEU A 95 -3.08 -13.31 8.74
N GLN A 96 -2.57 -13.66 7.55
CA GLN A 96 -3.07 -14.81 6.79
C GLN A 96 -2.94 -16.10 7.59
N ARG A 97 -1.79 -16.35 8.21
CA ARG A 97 -1.59 -17.51 9.08
C ARG A 97 -2.64 -17.59 10.20
N GLN A 98 -3.03 -16.45 10.78
CA GLN A 98 -4.09 -16.43 11.80
C GLN A 98 -5.47 -16.79 11.23
N ILE A 99 -5.78 -16.36 10.00
CA ILE A 99 -7.00 -16.77 9.31
C ILE A 99 -6.98 -18.28 9.07
N ASP A 100 -5.88 -18.80 8.53
CA ASP A 100 -5.74 -20.22 8.18
C ASP A 100 -5.87 -21.13 9.41
N LEU A 101 -5.31 -20.70 10.55
CA LEU A 101 -5.47 -21.42 11.82
C LEU A 101 -6.95 -21.49 12.27
N VAL A 102 -7.70 -20.40 12.17
CA VAL A 102 -9.12 -20.41 12.53
C VAL A 102 -9.90 -21.35 11.60
N LEU A 103 -9.63 -21.31 10.30
CA LEU A 103 -10.28 -22.19 9.31
C LEU A 103 -9.93 -23.67 9.54
N LYS A 104 -8.67 -23.97 9.87
CA LYS A 104 -8.19 -25.34 10.07
C LYS A 104 -8.81 -26.00 11.31
N TYR A 105 -9.04 -25.23 12.37
CA TYR A 105 -9.44 -25.77 13.68
C TYR A 105 -10.87 -25.43 14.09
N ASN A 106 -11.68 -24.82 13.22
CA ASN A 106 -13.07 -24.48 13.52
C ASN A 106 -13.96 -24.69 12.29
N THR A 107 -15.18 -25.17 12.51
CA THR A 107 -16.26 -25.02 11.52
C THR A 107 -16.87 -23.64 11.69
N LEU A 108 -16.94 -22.86 10.61
CA LEU A 108 -17.53 -21.54 10.65
C LEU A 108 -19.04 -21.63 10.78
N LYS A 109 -19.61 -20.79 11.65
CA LYS A 109 -21.06 -20.57 11.75
C LYS A 109 -21.57 -19.71 10.59
#